data_AF-A0A398C8T9-F1
#
_entry.id   AF-A0A398C8T9-F1
#
_cell.length_a   1.000
_cell.length_b   1.000
_cell.length_c   1.000
_cell.angle_alpha   90.00
_cell.angle_beta   90.00
_cell.angle_gamma   90.00
#
_symmetry.space_group_name_H-M   'P 1'
#
loop_
_entity.id
_entity.type
_entity.pdbx_description
1 polymer ?
#
loop_
_entity_poly.entity_id
_entity_poly.type
_entity_poly.pdbx_seq_one_letter_code
_entity_poly.pdbx_strand_id
1 'polypeptide(L)'
;MKPAFLLPLLLSMLPHDAAAQFSSAVITAGGRSLEYRTTANSAIEAAPLLKDQTGFQDAKVSPDAKLMGWLAEYPNCCTSYAVPLELIVMDRHRRLHSFSGPQAIFGWCFASDSKAVAFRQTALHGRSNEVFELRRVQDGKLLQRFVLVWSDPDDGSRRPQVPRWARCAVG
;
A
#
# COMPACT_ATOMS: atom_id res chain seq x y z
N MET A 1 -44.82 -52.67 12.27
CA MET A 1 -44.47 -51.31 12.73
C MET A 1 -42.95 -51.23 12.82
N LYS A 2 -42.28 -50.41 12.00
CA LYS A 2 -40.80 -50.25 12.02
C LYS A 2 -40.43 -48.99 12.80
N PRO A 3 -39.47 -49.03 13.74
CA PRO A 3 -39.02 -47.83 14.43
C PRO A 3 -38.08 -47.04 13.52
N ALA A 4 -38.40 -45.76 13.29
CA ALA A 4 -37.52 -44.82 12.62
C ALA A 4 -36.51 -44.29 13.64
N PHE A 5 -35.23 -44.60 13.44
CA PHE A 5 -34.13 -43.98 14.17
C PHE A 5 -33.88 -42.59 13.57
N LEU A 6 -34.18 -41.54 14.34
CA LEU A 6 -33.76 -40.18 14.07
C LEU A 6 -32.30 -40.03 14.53
N LEU A 7 -31.37 -39.95 13.57
CA LEU A 7 -29.99 -39.57 13.82
C LEU A 7 -29.93 -38.03 14.03
N PRO A 8 -29.39 -37.51 15.14
CA PRO A 8 -29.18 -36.09 15.29
C PRO A 8 -28.01 -35.65 14.39
N LEU A 9 -28.31 -34.74 13.46
CA LEU A 9 -27.31 -34.08 12.61
C LEU A 9 -26.54 -33.08 13.49
N LEU A 10 -25.42 -33.50 14.06
CA LEU A 10 -24.48 -32.62 14.74
C LEU A 10 -23.81 -31.72 13.70
N LEU A 11 -24.29 -30.48 13.60
CA LEU A 11 -23.68 -29.42 12.80
C LEU A 11 -22.37 -29.01 13.50
N SER A 12 -21.25 -29.61 13.09
CA SER A 12 -19.92 -29.18 13.50
C SER A 12 -19.68 -27.76 12.98
N MET A 13 -19.77 -26.76 13.86
CA MET A 13 -19.21 -25.44 13.61
C MET A 13 -17.70 -25.60 13.50
N LEU A 14 -17.20 -25.77 12.28
CA LEU A 14 -15.78 -25.59 12.00
C LEU A 14 -15.42 -24.17 12.44
N PRO A 15 -14.34 -23.98 13.22
CA PRO A 15 -13.87 -22.64 13.53
C PRO A 15 -13.65 -21.91 12.21
N HIS A 16 -14.33 -20.78 12.06
CA HIS A 16 -14.13 -19.88 10.95
C HIS A 16 -12.64 -19.49 11.02
N ASP A 17 -11.84 -19.99 10.08
CA ASP A 17 -10.42 -19.64 9.97
C ASP A 17 -10.35 -18.11 9.98
N ALA A 18 -9.93 -17.53 11.10
CA ALA A 18 -9.83 -16.10 11.23
C ALA A 18 -8.72 -15.67 10.27
N ALA A 19 -9.09 -15.22 9.08
CA ALA A 19 -8.16 -15.02 7.97
C ALA A 19 -6.95 -14.17 8.42
N ALA A 20 -5.76 -14.77 8.29
CA ALA A 20 -4.47 -14.29 8.79
C ALA A 20 -4.24 -12.78 8.59
N GLN A 21 -4.24 -11.97 9.64
CA GLN A 21 -4.00 -10.53 9.51
C GLN A 21 -2.51 -10.21 9.46
N PHE A 22 -2.11 -9.17 8.74
CA PHE A 22 -0.74 -8.65 8.82
C PHE A 22 -0.52 -7.96 10.17
N SER A 23 0.50 -8.38 10.92
CA SER A 23 0.83 -7.79 12.22
C SER A 23 2.03 -6.85 12.17
N SER A 24 2.90 -7.00 11.16
CA SER A 24 4.05 -6.12 10.95
C SER A 24 4.48 -6.13 9.49
N ALA A 25 5.09 -5.01 9.05
CA ALA A 25 5.84 -4.90 7.81
C ALA A 25 7.07 -4.03 8.11
N VAL A 26 8.27 -4.61 8.03
CA VAL A 26 9.53 -4.00 8.47
C VAL A 26 10.55 -4.08 7.36
N ILE A 27 11.07 -2.93 6.96
CA ILE A 27 12.15 -2.85 5.98
C ILE A 27 13.47 -3.17 6.68
N THR A 28 14.22 -4.12 6.13
CA THR A 28 15.50 -4.60 6.67
C THR A 28 16.62 -4.47 5.63
N ALA A 29 17.84 -4.88 6.00
CA ALA A 29 19.01 -4.90 5.11
C ALA A 29 19.31 -3.57 4.38
N GLY A 30 19.01 -2.44 5.03
CA GLY A 30 19.21 -1.09 4.49
C GLY A 30 18.29 -0.75 3.32
N GLY A 31 17.06 -1.28 3.29
CA GLY A 31 16.11 -1.05 2.20
C GLY A 31 16.02 -2.20 1.20
N ARG A 32 16.90 -3.21 1.29
CA ARG A 32 16.97 -4.29 0.29
C ARG A 32 16.03 -5.47 0.55
N SER A 33 15.40 -5.50 1.71
CA SER A 33 14.44 -6.54 2.08
C SER A 33 13.26 -5.93 2.83
N LEU A 34 12.10 -6.55 2.70
CA LEU A 34 10.90 -6.24 3.46
C LEU A 34 10.39 -7.52 4.10
N GLU A 35 10.42 -7.56 5.43
CA GLU A 35 9.96 -8.68 6.23
C GLU A 35 8.57 -8.37 6.80
N TYR A 36 7.68 -9.36 6.82
CA TYR A 36 6.36 -9.24 7.41
C TYR A 36 6.01 -10.45 8.27
N ARG A 37 5.01 -10.27 9.14
CA ARG A 37 4.43 -11.33 9.96
C ARG A 37 2.92 -11.32 9.82
N THR A 38 2.31 -12.47 10.04
CA THR A 38 0.85 -12.59 10.12
C THR A 38 0.41 -13.08 11.49
N THR A 39 -0.86 -12.92 11.83
CA THR A 39 -1.43 -13.46 13.07
C THR A 39 -1.63 -14.97 13.01
N ALA A 40 -1.69 -15.56 11.82
CA ALA A 40 -1.83 -17.01 11.66
C ALA A 40 -0.49 -17.74 11.79
N ASN A 41 0.61 -17.08 11.46
CA ASN A 41 1.94 -17.63 11.56
C ASN A 41 2.91 -16.59 12.12
N SER A 42 3.47 -16.87 13.30
CA SER A 42 4.48 -16.02 13.93
C SER A 42 5.82 -16.04 13.19
N ALA A 43 6.01 -16.87 12.16
CA ALA A 43 7.20 -16.83 11.33
C ALA A 43 7.38 -15.48 10.62
N ILE A 44 8.63 -15.11 10.39
CA ILE A 44 8.97 -13.97 9.54
C ILE A 44 8.94 -14.45 8.09
N GLU A 45 8.21 -13.73 7.25
CA GLU A 45 8.17 -13.92 5.81
C GLU A 45 8.81 -12.73 5.10
N ALA A 46 9.30 -12.93 3.88
CA ALA A 46 9.81 -11.87 3.03
C ALA A 46 8.76 -11.49 1.96
N ALA A 47 8.55 -10.19 1.77
CA ALA A 47 7.79 -9.68 0.64
C ALA A 47 8.53 -10.02 -0.67
N PRO A 48 7.80 -10.29 -1.76
CA PRO A 48 8.43 -10.58 -3.04
C PRO A 48 9.22 -9.38 -3.56
N LEU A 49 10.38 -9.65 -4.15
CA LEU A 49 11.12 -8.67 -4.94
C LEU A 49 10.56 -8.68 -6.36
N LEU A 50 10.08 -7.54 -6.84
CA LEU A 50 9.59 -7.40 -8.22
C LEU A 50 10.75 -7.39 -9.22
N LYS A 51 10.43 -7.65 -10.48
CA LYS A 51 11.43 -7.57 -11.55
C LYS A 51 12.05 -6.16 -11.58
N ASP A 52 13.37 -6.10 -11.60
CA ASP A 52 14.18 -4.88 -11.66
C ASP A 52 14.05 -3.94 -10.43
N GLN A 53 13.25 -4.31 -9.42
CA GLN A 53 13.19 -3.62 -8.13
C GLN A 53 14.50 -3.82 -7.38
N THR A 54 15.03 -2.74 -6.82
CA THR A 54 16.30 -2.75 -6.07
C THR A 54 16.13 -2.37 -4.59
N GLY A 55 14.98 -1.82 -4.21
CA GLY A 55 14.73 -1.41 -2.82
C GLY A 55 13.25 -1.36 -2.44
N PHE A 56 13.02 -1.23 -1.14
CA PHE A 56 11.73 -1.09 -0.48
C PHE A 56 11.77 0.18 0.38
N GLN A 57 10.72 0.99 0.30
CA GLN A 57 10.56 2.19 1.12
C GLN A 57 9.14 2.29 1.70
N ASP A 58 9.02 2.92 2.86
CA ASP A 58 7.74 3.36 3.45
C ASP A 58 6.68 2.25 3.54
N ALA A 59 7.07 1.08 4.07
CA ALA A 59 6.18 -0.06 4.24
C ALA A 59 5.12 0.20 5.33
N LYS A 60 3.86 -0.13 5.05
CA LYS A 60 2.73 0.06 5.98
C LYS A 60 1.76 -1.12 5.96
N VAL A 61 1.10 -1.34 7.09
CA VAL A 61 -0.07 -2.22 7.20
C VAL A 61 -1.33 -1.37 7.17
N SER A 62 -2.37 -1.85 6.49
CA SER A 62 -3.68 -1.19 6.42
C SER A 62 -4.41 -1.19 7.78
N PRO A 63 -5.33 -0.26 8.03
CA PRO A 63 -6.06 -0.16 9.31
C PRO A 63 -6.78 -1.44 9.75
N ASP A 64 -7.36 -2.19 8.81
CA ASP A 64 -8.03 -3.47 9.09
C ASP A 64 -7.09 -4.69 9.02
N ALA A 65 -5.78 -4.46 8.87
CA ALA A 65 -4.72 -5.44 8.83
C ALA A 65 -4.86 -6.51 7.73
N LYS A 66 -5.65 -6.26 6.68
CA LYS A 66 -5.85 -7.23 5.57
C LYS A 66 -4.97 -6.98 4.37
N LEU A 67 -4.32 -5.82 4.35
CA LEU A 67 -3.38 -5.42 3.32
C LEU A 67 -2.10 -4.92 3.98
N MET A 68 -0.99 -5.11 3.30
CA MET A 68 0.24 -4.36 3.51
C MET A 68 0.67 -3.73 2.19
N GLY A 69 1.45 -2.67 2.25
CA GLY A 69 2.00 -2.05 1.05
C GLY A 69 3.34 -1.40 1.30
N TRP A 70 4.04 -1.08 0.21
CA TRP A 70 5.37 -0.46 0.21
C TRP A 70 5.59 0.27 -1.11
N LEU A 71 6.53 1.21 -1.11
CA LEU A 71 7.08 1.79 -2.33
C LEU A 71 8.20 0.89 -2.83
N ALA A 72 8.07 0.43 -4.07
CA ALA A 72 9.11 -0.31 -4.78
C ALA A 72 10.05 0.68 -5.47
N GLU A 73 11.34 0.58 -5.15
CA GLU A 73 12.38 1.44 -5.69
C GLU A 73 13.09 0.77 -6.88
N TYR A 74 13.35 1.55 -7.92
CA TYR A 74 13.95 1.08 -9.17
C TYR A 74 15.11 1.97 -9.61
N PRO A 75 16.12 1.43 -10.30
CA PRO A 75 17.12 2.25 -10.97
C PRO A 75 16.47 3.08 -12.08
N ASN A 76 17.05 4.23 -12.40
CA ASN A 76 16.64 5.04 -13.54
C ASN A 76 17.86 5.62 -14.27
N CYS A 77 17.61 6.22 -15.44
CA CYS A 77 18.64 6.77 -16.32
C CYS A 77 19.49 7.90 -15.73
N CYS A 78 18.98 8.54 -14.68
CA CYS A 78 19.21 9.96 -14.47
C CYS A 78 19.54 10.30 -13.01
N THR A 79 19.56 9.30 -12.12
CA THR A 79 20.03 9.42 -10.74
C THR A 79 20.95 8.25 -10.37
N SER A 80 21.87 8.47 -9.44
CA SER A 80 22.75 7.42 -8.89
C SER A 80 22.08 6.51 -7.85
N TYR A 81 20.88 6.88 -7.41
CA TYR A 81 20.08 6.18 -6.41
C TYR A 81 18.77 5.67 -7.01
N ALA A 82 18.19 4.64 -6.37
CA ALA A 82 16.90 4.08 -6.77
C ALA A 82 15.75 5.02 -6.43
N VAL A 83 14.67 4.98 -7.21
CA VAL A 83 13.52 5.89 -7.10
C VAL A 83 12.25 5.08 -6.86
N PRO A 84 11.36 5.51 -5.94
CA PRO A 84 10.06 4.87 -5.71
C PRO A 84 9.11 5.15 -6.89
N LEU A 85 9.01 4.21 -7.84
CA LEU A 85 8.19 4.38 -9.05
C LEU A 85 6.85 3.64 -8.99
N GLU A 86 6.72 2.67 -8.09
CA GLU A 86 5.50 1.91 -7.89
C GLU A 86 5.13 1.82 -6.41
N LEU A 87 3.85 2.00 -6.10
CA LEU A 87 3.26 1.60 -4.83
C LEU A 87 2.68 0.21 -5.01
N ILE A 88 3.16 -0.74 -4.21
CA ILE A 88 2.67 -2.11 -4.21
C ILE A 88 1.80 -2.33 -2.99
N VAL A 89 0.65 -2.96 -3.19
CA VAL A 89 -0.25 -3.42 -2.13
C VAL A 89 -0.42 -4.94 -2.26
N MET A 90 -0.10 -5.67 -1.20
CA MET A 90 -0.27 -7.11 -1.10
C MET A 90 -1.41 -7.46 -0.16
N ASP A 91 -2.28 -8.38 -0.58
CA ASP A 91 -3.31 -8.95 0.29
C ASP A 91 -2.83 -10.23 0.99
N ARG A 92 -3.67 -10.76 1.88
CA ARG A 92 -3.39 -12.00 2.64
C ARG A 92 -3.26 -13.26 1.79
N HIS A 93 -3.76 -13.23 0.56
CA HIS A 93 -3.58 -14.30 -0.42
C HIS A 93 -2.33 -14.07 -1.29
N ARG A 94 -1.47 -13.13 -0.89
CA ARG A 94 -0.23 -12.72 -1.56
C ARG A 94 -0.47 -12.18 -2.98
N ARG A 95 -1.69 -11.73 -3.27
CA ARG A 95 -2.00 -11.05 -4.54
C ARG A 95 -1.47 -9.62 -4.47
N LEU A 96 -0.78 -9.21 -5.52
CA LEU A 96 -0.17 -7.89 -5.64
C LEU A 96 -1.02 -6.98 -6.51
N HIS A 97 -1.20 -5.75 -6.04
CA HIS A 97 -1.79 -4.63 -6.76
C HIS A 97 -0.72 -3.55 -6.90
N SER A 98 -0.35 -3.19 -8.13
CA SER A 98 0.62 -2.11 -8.39
C SER A 98 -0.10 -0.83 -8.81
N PHE A 99 0.39 0.29 -8.29
CA PHE A 99 -0.03 1.64 -8.62
C PHE A 99 1.19 2.43 -9.05
N SER A 100 1.14 2.99 -10.25
CA SER A 100 2.19 3.83 -10.80
C SER A 100 1.59 5.04 -11.52
N GLY A 101 2.44 5.98 -11.89
CA GLY A 101 2.06 7.07 -12.77
C GLY A 101 3.29 7.74 -13.35
N PRO A 102 3.16 8.96 -13.90
CA PRO A 102 4.21 9.58 -14.70
C PRO A 102 5.42 10.07 -13.87
N GLN A 103 5.33 10.06 -12.55
CA GLN A 103 6.32 10.61 -11.63
C GLN A 103 6.53 9.71 -10.42
N ALA A 104 7.66 9.87 -9.75
CA ALA A 104 8.01 9.16 -8.53
C ALA A 104 7.00 9.41 -7.40
N ILE A 105 6.77 8.39 -6.59
CA ILE A 105 5.82 8.40 -5.48
C ILE A 105 6.58 8.70 -4.19
N PHE A 106 6.34 9.88 -3.61
CA PHE A 106 7.08 10.37 -2.43
C PHE A 106 6.25 10.42 -1.15
N GLY A 107 5.06 9.83 -1.16
CA GLY A 107 4.22 9.75 0.02
C GLY A 107 2.94 8.99 -0.30
N TRP A 108 2.49 8.17 0.63
CA TRP A 108 1.28 7.39 0.46
C TRP A 108 0.67 6.94 1.79
N CYS A 109 -0.58 6.51 1.75
CA CYS A 109 -1.30 5.94 2.88
C CYS A 109 -2.45 5.06 2.40
N PHE A 110 -2.86 4.11 3.24
CA PHE A 110 -4.18 3.51 3.12
C PHE A 110 -5.26 4.51 3.53
N ALA A 111 -6.39 4.50 2.82
CA ALA A 111 -7.60 5.16 3.27
C ALA A 111 -8.10 4.51 4.58
N SER A 112 -8.86 5.26 5.37
CA SER A 112 -9.35 4.81 6.69
C SER A 112 -10.22 3.55 6.65
N ASP A 113 -10.82 3.24 5.50
CA ASP A 113 -11.65 2.04 5.28
C ASP A 113 -10.87 0.86 4.68
N SER A 114 -9.55 0.98 4.51
CA SER A 114 -8.66 0.01 3.86
C SER A 114 -9.00 -0.33 2.39
N LYS A 115 -9.97 0.34 1.75
CA LYS A 115 -10.41 -0.02 0.38
C LYS A 115 -9.69 0.74 -0.71
N ALA A 116 -8.95 1.78 -0.35
CA ALA A 116 -8.22 2.63 -1.26
C ALA A 116 -6.85 2.99 -0.72
N VAL A 117 -5.97 3.42 -1.60
CA VAL A 117 -4.71 4.07 -1.28
C VAL A 117 -4.72 5.49 -1.82
N ALA A 118 -4.22 6.43 -1.02
CA ALA A 118 -3.88 7.76 -1.48
C ALA A 118 -2.37 7.85 -1.65
N PHE A 119 -1.88 8.39 -2.75
CA PHE A 119 -0.45 8.60 -2.97
C PHE A 119 -0.17 9.91 -3.69
N ARG A 120 1.01 10.45 -3.42
CA ARG A 120 1.53 11.70 -3.98
C ARG A 120 2.67 11.41 -4.93
N GLN A 121 2.60 12.03 -6.10
CA GLN A 121 3.65 12.01 -7.11
C GLN A 121 4.20 13.42 -7.33
N THR A 122 5.52 13.54 -7.51
CA THR A 122 6.17 14.81 -7.87
C THR A 122 7.51 14.53 -8.55
N ALA A 123 8.12 15.54 -9.17
CA ALA A 123 9.44 15.44 -9.76
C ALA A 123 10.50 15.06 -8.71
N LEU A 124 11.56 14.36 -9.15
CA LEU A 124 12.70 13.99 -8.30
C LEU A 124 13.44 15.20 -7.72
N HIS A 125 13.45 16.28 -8.49
CA HIS A 125 14.23 17.48 -8.20
C HIS A 125 13.43 18.73 -8.58
N GLY A 126 13.66 19.80 -7.82
CA GLY A 126 13.01 21.09 -8.02
C GLY A 126 11.57 21.13 -7.50
N ARG A 127 11.01 22.34 -7.43
CA ARG A 127 9.56 22.51 -7.19
C ARG A 127 8.82 22.13 -8.47
N SER A 128 7.83 21.26 -8.34
CA SER A 128 6.96 20.85 -9.44
C SER A 128 5.56 20.56 -8.91
N ASN A 129 4.57 20.53 -9.80
CA ASN A 129 3.21 20.18 -9.43
C ASN A 129 3.19 18.84 -8.70
N GLU A 130 2.51 18.78 -7.55
CA GLU A 130 2.29 17.53 -6.84
C GLU A 130 0.95 16.94 -7.26
N VAL A 131 0.95 15.70 -7.71
CA VAL A 131 -0.25 14.97 -8.11
C VAL A 131 -0.63 14.01 -7.01
N PHE A 132 -1.86 14.12 -6.51
CA PHE A 132 -2.43 13.20 -5.56
C PHE A 132 -3.51 12.36 -6.24
N GLU A 133 -3.47 11.05 -6.05
CA GLU A 133 -4.51 10.14 -6.49
C GLU A 133 -5.04 9.32 -5.33
N LEU A 134 -6.36 9.09 -5.32
CA LEU A 134 -7.02 8.09 -4.50
C LEU A 134 -7.46 6.94 -5.41
N ARG A 135 -6.86 5.76 -5.24
CA ARG A 135 -7.12 4.58 -6.07
C ARG A 135 -7.72 3.46 -5.23
N ARG A 136 -8.79 2.84 -5.72
CA ARG A 136 -9.37 1.64 -5.11
C ARG A 136 -8.38 0.48 -5.22
N VAL A 137 -8.16 -0.24 -4.13
CA VAL A 137 -7.18 -1.34 -4.09
C VAL A 137 -7.57 -2.49 -5.02
N GLN A 138 -8.85 -2.89 -4.97
CA GLN A 138 -9.34 -4.10 -5.62
C GLN A 138 -9.05 -4.16 -7.13
N ASP A 139 -9.18 -3.06 -7.84
CA ASP A 139 -9.14 -3.00 -9.30
C ASP A 139 -8.37 -1.79 -9.86
N GLY A 140 -7.72 -1.02 -8.99
CA GLY A 140 -6.96 0.14 -9.41
C GLY A 140 -7.79 1.35 -9.83
N LYS A 141 -9.12 1.35 -9.67
CA LYS A 141 -9.99 2.44 -10.14
C LYS A 141 -9.61 3.78 -9.49
N LEU A 142 -9.45 4.82 -10.32
CA LEU A 142 -9.35 6.22 -9.87
C LEU A 142 -10.66 6.67 -9.24
N LEU A 143 -10.60 7.02 -7.95
CA LEU A 143 -11.72 7.54 -7.19
C LEU A 143 -11.68 9.07 -7.14
N GLN A 144 -10.50 9.65 -6.88
CA GLN A 144 -10.29 11.09 -6.81
C GLN A 144 -8.88 11.45 -7.26
N ARG A 145 -8.73 12.66 -7.81
CA ARG A 145 -7.44 13.23 -8.20
C ARG A 145 -7.38 14.69 -7.78
N PHE A 146 -6.23 15.14 -7.31
CA PHE A 146 -5.96 16.53 -6.97
C PHE A 146 -4.56 16.90 -7.47
N VAL A 147 -4.41 18.10 -8.05
CA VAL A 147 -3.12 18.61 -8.50
C VAL A 147 -2.83 19.87 -7.72
N LEU A 148 -1.76 19.84 -6.94
CA LEU A 148 -1.21 21.00 -6.27
C LEU A 148 -0.28 21.72 -7.25
N VAL A 149 -0.72 22.87 -7.74
CA VAL A 149 0.09 23.72 -8.63
C VAL A 149 0.83 24.75 -7.78
N TRP A 150 2.15 24.80 -7.92
CA TRP A 150 2.96 25.83 -7.27
C TRP A 150 2.97 27.08 -8.17
N SER A 151 2.36 28.15 -7.69
CA SER A 151 2.43 29.48 -8.31
C SER A 151 3.61 30.21 -7.68
N ASP A 152 4.68 30.37 -8.44
CA ASP A 152 5.96 31.01 -8.08
C ASP A 152 6.85 30.33 -6.99
N PRO A 153 8.17 30.21 -7.21
CA PRO A 153 9.11 29.78 -6.18
C PRO A 153 9.33 30.81 -5.06
N ASP A 154 9.09 32.11 -5.33
CA ASP A 154 9.35 33.24 -4.40
C ASP A 154 8.10 33.74 -3.66
N ASP A 155 6.94 33.19 -4.01
CA ASP A 155 5.71 33.39 -3.29
C ASP A 155 5.86 32.71 -1.90
N GLY A 156 5.97 33.53 -0.85
CA GLY A 156 5.95 33.08 0.54
C GLY A 156 4.55 32.63 0.99
N SER A 157 3.63 32.31 0.06
CA SER A 157 2.27 31.96 0.40
C SER A 157 2.18 30.57 1.00
N ARG A 158 1.18 30.46 1.87
CA ARG A 158 0.79 29.26 2.56
C ARG A 158 0.50 28.15 1.55
N ARG A 159 1.17 27.00 1.69
CA ARG A 159 0.92 25.80 0.87
C ARG A 159 -0.58 25.63 0.61
N PRO A 160 -1.03 25.52 -0.65
CA PRO A 160 -2.44 25.35 -0.94
C PRO A 160 -2.98 24.13 -0.20
N GLN A 161 -4.22 24.23 0.29
CA GLN A 161 -4.76 23.24 1.21
C GLN A 161 -5.04 21.92 0.48
N VAL A 162 -4.25 20.90 0.78
CA VAL A 162 -4.48 19.54 0.28
C VAL A 162 -5.82 19.00 0.83
N PRO A 163 -6.68 18.41 -0.02
CA PRO A 163 -7.93 17.79 0.41
C PRO A 163 -7.72 16.78 1.53
N ARG A 164 -8.68 16.67 2.45
CA ARG A 164 -8.56 15.82 3.66
C ARG A 164 -8.11 14.38 3.33
N TRP A 165 -8.63 13.79 2.25
CA TRP A 165 -8.31 12.43 1.82
C TRP A 165 -6.85 12.24 1.38
N ALA A 166 -6.19 13.30 0.92
CA ALA A 166 -4.82 13.28 0.40
C ALA A 166 -3.77 13.67 1.45
N ARG A 167 -4.19 14.25 2.60
CA ARG A 167 -3.26 14.80 3.59
C ARG A 167 -2.29 13.76 4.16
N CYS A 168 -2.71 12.50 4.29
CA CYS A 168 -1.83 11.44 4.79
C CYS A 168 -0.71 11.05 3.80
N ALA A 169 -0.77 11.51 2.55
CA ALA A 169 0.26 11.30 1.53
C ALA A 169 1.22 12.49 1.35
N VAL A 170 1.07 13.57 2.15
CA VAL A 170 1.90 14.79 2.04
C VAL A 170 3.31 14.60 2.63
N GLY A 171 3.51 13.62 3.52
CA GLY A 171 4.77 13.46 4.25
C GLY A 171 4.94 14.51 5.35
#